data_AF-A0A645AAU9-F1
#
_entry.id   AF-A0A645AAU9-F1
#
_cell.length_a   1.000
_cell.length_b   1.000
_cell.length_c   1.000
_cell.angle_alpha   90.00
_cell.angle_beta   90.00
_cell.angle_gamma   90.00
#
_symmetry.space_group_name_H-M   'P 1'
#
loop_
_entity.id
_entity.type
_entity.pdbx_description
1 polymer ?
#
loop_
_entity_poly.entity_id
_entity_poly.type
_entity_poly.pdbx_seq_one_letter_code
_entity_poly.pdbx_strand_id
1 'polypeptide(L)'
;MTQDNYDYRTSPLFLRNRFMGKGILKMPNVPKASLSKEDLDGLRLIGFDKVKHDKDEHYNRMVHFFLYDYKFEDVWKQPDNYVDTLKKYKAVLTPDFSMYIEMHPIMQIYNTFRNRWIGAYYAKQGIKMIPTVNWGLDNTFAFLF
;
A
#
# COMPACT_ATOMS: atom_id res chain seq x y z
N MET A 1 17.94 19.89 -21.35
CA MET A 1 17.44 19.08 -20.21
C MET A 1 18.51 19.14 -19.13
N THR A 2 18.20 19.57 -17.91
CA THR A 2 19.18 19.64 -16.81
C THR A 2 19.42 18.25 -16.23
N GLN A 3 20.56 18.03 -15.56
CA GLN A 3 20.85 16.77 -14.87
C GLN A 3 19.76 16.43 -13.84
N ASP A 4 19.35 17.42 -13.03
CA ASP A 4 18.28 17.26 -12.05
C ASP A 4 16.96 16.80 -12.68
N ASN A 5 16.62 17.34 -13.86
CA ASN A 5 15.42 16.93 -14.59
C ASN A 5 15.54 15.50 -15.12
N TYR A 6 16.72 15.07 -15.53
CA TYR A 6 16.97 13.70 -15.96
C TYR A 6 16.86 12.73 -14.78
N ASP A 7 17.49 13.05 -13.64
CA ASP A 7 17.50 12.22 -12.44
C ASP A 7 16.10 12.08 -11.85
N TYR A 8 15.32 13.17 -11.83
CA TYR A 8 13.91 13.12 -11.40
C TYR A 8 13.06 12.23 -12.31
N ARG A 9 13.17 12.39 -13.63
CA ARG A 9 12.36 11.65 -14.62
C ARG A 9 12.75 10.17 -14.73
N THR A 10 13.98 9.83 -14.36
CA THR A 10 14.47 8.44 -14.33
C THR A 10 14.40 7.82 -12.95
N SER A 11 14.02 8.58 -11.91
CA SER A 11 13.87 8.09 -10.56
C SER A 11 12.92 6.89 -10.50
N PRO A 12 13.38 5.73 -10.01
CA PRO A 12 12.53 4.55 -9.93
C PRO A 12 11.33 4.72 -8.98
N LEU A 13 11.43 5.67 -8.04
CA LEU A 13 10.32 6.06 -7.20
C LEU A 13 9.25 6.74 -8.05
N PHE A 14 9.62 7.78 -8.82
CA PHE A 14 8.72 8.50 -9.72
C PHE A 14 8.07 7.57 -10.76
N LEU A 15 8.88 6.73 -11.40
CA LEU A 15 8.43 5.78 -12.43
C LEU A 15 7.68 4.57 -11.90
N ARG A 16 7.71 4.33 -10.58
CA ARG A 16 7.10 3.16 -9.91
C ARG A 16 7.55 1.82 -10.52
N ASN A 17 8.76 1.75 -11.07
CA ASN A 17 9.29 0.57 -11.79
C ASN A 17 10.26 -0.28 -10.95
N ARG A 18 10.38 -0.03 -9.64
CA ARG A 18 11.26 -0.78 -8.72
C ARG A 18 10.86 -2.25 -8.53
N PHE A 19 9.60 -2.58 -8.75
CA PHE A 19 9.05 -3.91 -8.51
C PHE A 19 8.37 -4.39 -9.77
N MET A 20 8.82 -5.53 -10.27
CA MET A 20 8.25 -6.19 -11.44
C MET A 20 7.59 -7.48 -10.99
N GLY A 21 6.28 -7.59 -11.20
CA GLY A 21 5.55 -8.82 -10.94
C GLY A 21 5.40 -9.71 -12.16
N LYS A 22 4.46 -10.64 -12.06
CA LYS A 22 4.15 -11.64 -13.10
C LYS A 22 2.91 -11.24 -13.90
N GLY A 23 2.68 -11.92 -15.02
CA GLY A 23 1.51 -11.72 -15.88
C GLY A 23 1.62 -10.50 -16.79
N ILE A 24 0.55 -10.23 -17.54
CA ILE A 24 0.50 -9.20 -18.59
C ILE A 24 0.71 -7.80 -18.01
N LEU A 25 0.10 -7.53 -16.85
CA LEU A 25 0.14 -6.22 -16.19
C LEU A 25 1.41 -6.01 -15.34
N LYS A 26 2.20 -7.07 -15.12
CA LYS A 26 3.45 -7.05 -14.33
C LYS A 26 3.30 -6.39 -12.95
N MET A 27 2.11 -6.44 -12.35
CA MET A 27 1.84 -5.84 -11.05
C MET A 27 2.65 -6.52 -9.95
N PRO A 28 3.30 -5.77 -9.05
CA PRO A 28 4.14 -6.36 -8.03
C PRO A 28 3.34 -7.24 -7.07
N ASN A 29 3.99 -8.26 -6.51
CA ASN A 29 3.39 -9.07 -5.45
C ASN A 29 3.76 -8.47 -4.09
N VAL A 30 2.81 -8.49 -3.17
CA VAL A 30 3.06 -8.14 -1.77
C VAL A 30 3.62 -9.39 -1.08
N PRO A 31 4.82 -9.34 -0.50
CA PRO A 31 5.37 -10.48 0.24
C PRO A 31 4.44 -10.91 1.37
N LYS A 32 4.31 -12.22 1.59
CA LYS A 32 3.54 -12.74 2.72
C LYS A 32 4.19 -12.30 4.03
N ALA A 33 3.46 -11.55 4.86
CA ALA A 33 3.94 -11.19 6.19
C ALA A 33 4.11 -12.43 7.08
N SER A 34 5.22 -12.46 7.83
CA SER A 34 5.42 -13.40 8.92
C SER A 34 4.88 -12.76 10.21
N LEU A 35 3.70 -13.20 10.64
CA LEU A 35 3.05 -12.76 11.88
C LEU A 35 3.18 -13.87 12.93
N SER A 36 3.61 -13.52 14.13
CA SER A 36 3.63 -14.44 15.27
C SER A 36 2.27 -14.47 15.99
N LYS A 37 2.10 -15.39 16.96
CA LYS A 37 0.88 -15.42 17.79
C LYS A 37 0.74 -14.14 18.62
N GLU A 38 1.86 -13.59 19.08
CA GLU A 38 1.93 -12.35 19.86
C GLU A 38 1.56 -11.11 19.01
N ASP A 39 1.84 -11.13 17.70
CA ASP A 39 1.39 -10.09 16.79
C ASP A 39 -0.15 -10.02 16.72
N LEU A 40 -0.81 -11.18 16.82
CA LEU A 40 -2.25 -11.34 16.71
C LEU A 40 -2.98 -11.29 18.06
N ASP A 41 -2.27 -11.44 19.18
CA ASP A 41 -2.86 -11.35 20.50
C ASP A 41 -3.43 -9.94 20.76
N GLY A 42 -4.68 -9.90 21.22
CA GLY A 42 -5.42 -8.66 21.44
C GLY A 42 -5.49 -7.74 20.21
N LEU A 43 -5.52 -8.30 18.99
CA LEU A 43 -5.48 -7.54 17.73
C LEU A 43 -6.49 -6.38 17.74
N ARG A 44 -5.94 -5.18 17.53
CA ARG A 44 -6.70 -3.94 17.36
C ARG A 44 -6.20 -3.23 16.13
N LEU A 45 -7.11 -2.54 15.45
CA LEU A 45 -6.81 -1.73 14.28
C LEU A 45 -6.78 -0.24 14.62
N ILE A 46 -6.04 0.53 13.83
CA ILE A 46 -6.04 2.00 13.85
C ILE A 46 -6.08 2.53 12.42
N GLY A 47 -6.95 3.50 12.16
CA GLY A 47 -7.05 4.14 10.85
C GLY A 47 -5.81 4.97 10.58
N PHE A 48 -5.31 4.94 9.33
CA PHE A 48 -4.16 5.74 8.92
C PHE A 48 -4.32 7.24 9.19
N ASP A 49 -5.54 7.77 9.15
CA ASP A 49 -5.83 9.18 9.46
C ASP A 49 -5.54 9.57 10.92
N LYS A 50 -5.39 8.60 11.82
CA LYS A 50 -4.99 8.82 13.22
C LYS A 50 -3.49 8.70 13.43
N VAL A 51 -2.75 8.07 12.52
CA VAL A 51 -1.32 7.80 12.65
C VAL A 51 -0.50 9.09 12.79
N LYS A 52 -0.88 10.16 12.08
CA LYS A 52 -0.18 11.47 12.13
C LYS A 52 -0.26 12.16 13.50
N HIS A 53 -1.27 11.81 14.31
CA HIS A 53 -1.54 12.44 15.60
C HIS A 53 -1.36 11.47 16.77
N ASP A 54 -0.90 10.24 16.50
CA ASP A 54 -0.68 9.25 17.54
C ASP A 54 0.53 9.65 18.39
N LYS A 55 0.35 9.67 19.71
CA LYS A 55 1.37 10.07 20.69
C LYS A 55 2.05 8.85 21.29
N ASP A 56 2.49 7.94 20.42
CA ASP A 56 3.13 6.67 20.80
C ASP A 56 2.24 5.71 21.62
N GLU A 57 0.92 5.90 21.62
CA GLU A 57 -0.01 5.13 22.45
C GLU A 57 -0.49 3.82 21.78
N HIS A 58 -0.43 3.75 20.45
CA HIS A 58 -1.13 2.71 19.68
C HIS A 58 -0.22 1.83 18.83
N TYR A 59 1.08 1.80 19.09
CA TYR A 59 2.04 0.96 18.36
C TYR A 59 1.79 -0.55 18.47
N ASN A 60 1.03 -0.98 19.48
CA ASN A 60 0.55 -2.35 19.60
C ASN A 60 -0.60 -2.69 18.64
N ARG A 61 -1.06 -1.77 17.79
CA ARG A 61 -2.14 -1.96 16.82
C ARG A 61 -1.61 -2.17 15.40
N MET A 62 -2.49 -2.61 14.50
CA MET A 62 -2.20 -2.67 13.07
C MET A 62 -2.88 -1.51 12.33
N VAL A 63 -2.17 -0.89 11.39
CA VAL A 63 -2.69 0.25 10.62
C VAL A 63 -3.56 -0.25 9.48
N HIS A 64 -4.76 0.29 9.32
CA HIS A 64 -5.64 0.01 8.18
C HIS A 64 -5.98 1.28 7.38
N PHE A 65 -6.42 1.06 6.14
CA PHE A 65 -6.75 2.10 5.17
C PHE A 65 -8.23 2.09 4.74
N PHE A 66 -9.10 1.41 5.49
CA PHE A 66 -10.56 1.42 5.28
C PHE A 66 -11.16 2.79 5.61
N LEU A 67 -10.82 3.77 4.78
CA LEU A 67 -11.05 5.19 4.90
C LEU A 67 -11.32 5.73 3.49
N TYR A 68 -11.74 6.99 3.38
CA TYR A 68 -11.78 7.63 2.06
C TYR A 68 -10.37 7.81 1.48
N ASP A 69 -10.19 7.52 0.18
CA ASP A 69 -8.90 7.57 -0.53
C ASP A 69 -8.08 8.84 -0.23
N TYR A 70 -8.73 10.01 -0.21
CA TYR A 70 -8.05 11.29 0.03
C TYR A 70 -7.33 11.36 1.40
N LYS A 71 -7.76 10.57 2.39
CA LYS A 71 -7.13 10.52 3.72
C LYS A 71 -5.77 9.83 3.71
N PHE A 72 -5.49 9.01 2.71
CA PHE A 72 -4.24 8.26 2.61
C PHE A 72 -3.55 8.38 1.25
N GLU A 73 -4.07 9.17 0.32
CA GLU A 73 -3.44 9.43 -0.99
C GLU A 73 -1.97 9.88 -0.88
N ASP A 74 -1.60 10.52 0.24
CA ASP A 74 -0.21 10.88 0.53
C ASP A 74 0.74 9.68 0.59
N VAL A 75 0.28 8.48 1.00
CA VAL A 75 1.14 7.27 0.97
C VAL A 75 1.49 6.89 -0.45
N TRP A 76 0.58 7.15 -1.40
CA TRP A 76 0.87 6.96 -2.82
C TRP A 76 1.78 8.05 -3.37
N LYS A 77 1.59 9.31 -3.00
CA LYS A 77 2.38 10.43 -3.54
C LYS A 77 3.80 10.47 -2.96
N GLN A 78 3.93 10.34 -1.65
CA GLN A 78 5.15 10.49 -0.88
C GLN A 78 5.30 9.32 0.12
N PRO A 79 5.49 8.09 -0.36
CA PRO A 79 5.53 6.91 0.49
C PRO A 79 6.64 6.98 1.56
N ASP A 80 7.78 7.59 1.22
CA ASP A 80 8.98 7.66 2.07
C ASP A 80 8.70 8.37 3.40
N ASN A 81 7.85 9.39 3.40
CA ASN A 81 7.53 10.20 4.57
C ASN A 81 6.85 9.40 5.70
N TYR A 82 6.31 8.22 5.39
CA TYR A 82 5.56 7.41 6.35
C TYR A 82 6.30 6.14 6.77
N VAL A 83 7.47 5.84 6.21
CA VAL A 83 8.21 4.59 6.49
C VAL A 83 8.54 4.47 7.98
N ASP A 84 9.15 5.49 8.56
CA ASP A 84 9.60 5.45 9.95
C ASP A 84 8.44 5.44 10.94
N THR A 85 7.35 6.13 10.63
CA THR A 85 6.13 6.11 11.46
C THR A 85 5.44 4.75 11.40
N LEU A 86 5.25 4.19 10.20
CA LEU A 86 4.53 2.94 9.99
C LEU A 86 5.30 1.71 10.54
N LYS A 87 6.64 1.76 10.53
CA LYS A 87 7.50 0.72 11.12
C LYS A 87 7.27 0.46 12.60
N LYS A 88 6.73 1.45 13.34
CA LYS A 88 6.51 1.33 14.79
C LYS A 88 5.29 0.48 15.13
N TYR A 89 4.37 0.30 14.20
CA TYR A 89 3.14 -0.49 14.40
C TYR A 89 3.39 -1.99 14.19
N LYS A 90 2.58 -2.85 14.80
CA LYS A 90 2.71 -4.31 14.68
C LYS A 90 2.71 -4.79 13.23
N ALA A 91 1.80 -4.25 12.42
CA ALA A 91 1.67 -4.53 10.99
C ALA A 91 0.85 -3.42 10.31
N VAL A 92 0.88 -3.41 8.99
CA VAL A 92 0.17 -2.42 8.16
C VAL A 92 -0.55 -3.14 7.04
N LEU A 93 -1.85 -2.88 6.88
CA LEU A 93 -2.62 -3.40 5.76
C LEU A 93 -2.27 -2.62 4.49
N THR A 94 -2.34 -3.23 3.31
CA THR A 94 -2.12 -2.46 2.07
C THR A 94 -3.23 -1.42 1.85
N PRO A 95 -2.92 -0.26 1.22
CA PRO A 95 -3.92 0.80 1.02
C PRO A 95 -5.10 0.32 0.16
N ASP A 96 -6.30 0.41 0.71
CA ASP A 96 -7.54 -0.04 0.07
C ASP A 96 -8.13 1.10 -0.79
N PHE A 97 -7.53 1.34 -1.96
CA PHE A 97 -8.05 2.31 -2.92
C PHE A 97 -9.42 1.88 -3.44
N SER A 98 -10.34 2.83 -3.53
CA SER A 98 -11.74 2.57 -3.88
C SER A 98 -11.90 1.74 -5.15
N MET A 99 -12.82 0.78 -5.13
CA MET A 99 -13.21 -0.02 -6.30
C MET A 99 -14.74 0.00 -6.43
N TYR A 100 -15.25 0.62 -7.50
CA TYR A 100 -16.69 0.64 -7.80
C TYR A 100 -16.99 -0.24 -9.00
N ILE A 101 -18.18 -0.85 -9.03
CA ILE A 101 -18.59 -1.73 -10.13
C ILE A 101 -18.75 -0.97 -11.45
N GLU A 102 -19.16 0.30 -11.38
CA GLU A 102 -19.30 1.21 -12.51
C GLU A 102 -17.99 1.92 -12.90
N MET A 103 -16.91 1.71 -12.13
CA MET A 103 -15.62 2.35 -12.38
C MET A 103 -15.02 1.82 -13.70
N HIS A 104 -14.46 2.72 -14.50
CA HIS A 104 -13.75 2.34 -15.72
C HIS A 104 -12.64 1.31 -15.41
N PRO A 105 -12.48 0.21 -16.18
CA PRO A 105 -11.54 -0.87 -15.87
C PRO A 105 -10.09 -0.41 -15.67
N ILE A 106 -9.64 0.59 -16.44
CA ILE A 106 -8.29 1.18 -16.28
C ILE A 106 -8.09 1.76 -14.87
N MET A 107 -9.12 2.37 -14.28
CA MET A 107 -9.05 2.90 -12.93
C MET A 107 -9.03 1.78 -11.88
N GLN A 108 -9.78 0.70 -12.10
CA GLN A 108 -9.73 -0.49 -11.23
C GLN A 108 -8.34 -1.15 -11.25
N ILE A 109 -7.75 -1.28 -12.44
CA ILE A 109 -6.37 -1.76 -12.64
C ILE A 109 -5.38 -0.83 -11.94
N TYR A 110 -5.52 0.50 -12.12
CA TYR A 110 -4.66 1.49 -11.49
C TYR A 110 -4.71 1.41 -9.96
N ASN A 111 -5.91 1.28 -9.38
CA ASN A 111 -6.09 1.19 -7.94
C ASN A 111 -5.49 -0.10 -7.36
N THR A 112 -5.64 -1.21 -8.09
CA THR A 112 -4.99 -2.48 -7.76
C THR A 112 -3.47 -2.36 -7.81
N PHE A 113 -2.93 -1.69 -8.84
CA PHE A 113 -1.50 -1.43 -8.96
C PHE A 113 -0.98 -0.57 -7.79
N ARG A 114 -1.68 0.51 -7.43
CA ARG A 114 -1.31 1.38 -6.30
C ARG A 114 -1.26 0.60 -4.98
N ASN A 115 -2.28 -0.21 -4.69
CA ASN A 115 -2.33 -1.09 -3.51
C ASN A 115 -1.09 -2.00 -3.44
N ARG A 116 -0.86 -2.77 -4.52
CA ARG A 116 0.22 -3.75 -4.58
C ARG A 116 1.61 -3.12 -4.55
N TRP A 117 1.78 -2.00 -5.25
CA TRP A 117 3.06 -1.30 -5.31
C TRP A 117 3.45 -0.73 -3.94
N ILE A 118 2.51 -0.10 -3.23
CA ILE A 118 2.76 0.40 -1.87
C ILE A 118 3.02 -0.76 -0.90
N GLY A 119 2.27 -1.86 -1.03
CA GLY A 119 2.52 -3.07 -0.26
C GLY A 119 3.93 -3.63 -0.46
N ALA A 120 4.36 -3.80 -1.71
CA ALA A 120 5.72 -4.25 -2.01
C ALA A 120 6.79 -3.27 -1.53
N TYR A 121 6.51 -1.96 -1.66
CA TYR A 121 7.41 -0.91 -1.22
C TYR A 121 7.66 -0.95 0.28
N TYR A 122 6.60 -0.90 1.09
CA TYR A 122 6.71 -0.91 2.54
C TYR A 122 7.22 -2.25 3.09
N ALA A 123 6.87 -3.37 2.45
CA ALA A 123 7.45 -4.67 2.79
C ALA A 123 8.98 -4.66 2.58
N LYS A 124 9.48 -4.09 1.49
CA LYS A 124 10.93 -3.94 1.25
C LYS A 124 11.60 -3.02 2.27
N GLN A 125 10.86 -2.07 2.85
CA GLN A 125 11.36 -1.23 3.94
C GLN A 125 11.36 -1.93 5.30
N GLY A 126 10.87 -3.18 5.41
CA GLY A 126 10.82 -3.95 6.65
C GLY A 126 9.53 -3.83 7.44
N ILE A 127 8.47 -3.24 6.85
CA ILE A 127 7.14 -3.19 7.47
C ILE A 127 6.43 -4.53 7.22
N LYS A 128 5.81 -5.10 8.25
CA LYS A 128 4.97 -6.30 8.10
C LYS A 128 3.68 -5.93 7.36
N MET A 129 3.64 -6.19 6.06
CA MET A 129 2.50 -5.83 5.19
C MET A 129 1.47 -6.94 5.10
N ILE A 130 0.22 -6.64 5.45
CA ILE A 130 -0.93 -7.54 5.30
C ILE A 130 -1.69 -7.13 4.03
N PRO A 131 -1.73 -7.97 2.99
CA PRO A 131 -2.45 -7.62 1.77
C PRO A 131 -3.97 -7.53 2.02
N THR A 132 -4.57 -6.46 1.54
CA THR A 132 -6.03 -6.31 1.37
C THR A 132 -6.41 -6.61 -0.07
N VAL A 133 -7.58 -7.20 -0.26
CA VAL A 133 -8.13 -7.52 -1.58
C VAL A 133 -9.53 -6.93 -1.65
N ASN A 134 -9.79 -6.21 -2.73
CA ASN A 134 -11.09 -5.62 -3.05
C ASN A 134 -11.40 -5.97 -4.50
N TRP A 135 -12.62 -6.40 -4.79
CA TRP A 135 -13.03 -6.84 -6.13
C TRP A 135 -14.36 -6.20 -6.55
N GLY A 136 -14.51 -5.99 -7.86
CA GLY A 136 -15.74 -5.52 -8.47
C GLY A 136 -16.56 -6.70 -9.00
N LEU A 137 -16.82 -6.71 -10.30
CA LEU A 137 -17.43 -7.84 -10.98
C LEU A 137 -16.38 -8.87 -11.40
N ASP A 138 -16.82 -9.94 -12.05
CA ASP A 138 -16.00 -11.03 -12.60
C ASP A 138 -14.83 -10.54 -13.47
N ASN A 139 -15.02 -9.46 -14.22
CA ASN A 139 -13.99 -8.81 -15.03
C ASN A 139 -12.75 -8.38 -14.21
N THR A 140 -12.91 -8.13 -12.91
CA THR A 140 -11.80 -7.72 -12.03
C THR A 140 -10.90 -8.87 -11.60
N PHE A 141 -11.37 -10.12 -11.68
CA PHE A 141 -10.60 -11.29 -11.23
C PHE A 141 -9.31 -11.48 -12.03
N ALA A 142 -9.30 -11.07 -13.30
CA ALA A 142 -8.15 -11.20 -14.20
C ALA A 142 -6.90 -10.41 -13.77
N PHE A 143 -7.05 -9.39 -12.92
CA PHE A 143 -5.93 -8.59 -12.42
C PHE A 143 -5.81 -8.57 -10.89
N LEU A 144 -6.80 -9.13 -10.18
CA LEU A 144 -6.81 -9.20 -8.71
C LEU A 144 -6.19 -10.47 -8.14
N PHE A 145 -6.26 -11.59 -8.87
CA PHE A 145 -5.67 -12.88 -8.49
C PHE A 145 -4.51 -13.25 -9.41
#